data_AF-A0AAV0WRB3-F1
#
_entry.id   AF-A0AAV0WRB3-F1
#
_cell.length_a   1.000
_cell.length_b   1.000
_cell.length_c   1.000
_cell.angle_alpha   90.00
_cell.angle_beta   90.00
_cell.angle_gamma   90.00
#
_symmetry.space_group_name_H-M   'P 1'
#
loop_
_entity.id
_entity.type
_entity.pdbx_description
1 polymer ?
#
loop_
_entity_poly.entity_id
_entity_poly.type
_entity_poly.pdbx_seq_one_letter_code
_entity_poly.pdbx_strand_id
1 'polypeptide(L)'
;MNIQRDTYSSYKHRNTWKVLIGIAPNGVVTFVSSLFPGSTSDKVITLKRALIEQLVQGDLILADKGFLIRDILPPGVSLNLPPFLDTPQFTPQQVL
;
A
#
# COMPACT_ATOMS: atom_id res chain seq x y z
N MET A 1 -7.84 24.70 -4.44
CA MET A 1 -6.89 23.55 -4.43
C MET A 1 -5.49 24.13 -4.59
N ASN A 2 -4.59 23.90 -3.63
CA ASN A 2 -3.21 24.39 -3.76
C ASN A 2 -2.36 23.22 -4.27
N ILE A 3 -2.19 23.15 -5.59
CA ILE A 3 -1.60 22.01 -6.29
C ILE A 3 -0.20 21.70 -5.77
N GLN A 4 0.60 22.73 -5.47
CA GLN A 4 1.93 22.54 -4.90
C GLN A 4 1.84 21.83 -3.55
N ARG A 5 1.00 22.31 -2.63
CA ARG A 5 0.85 21.72 -1.30
C ARG A 5 0.33 20.29 -1.37
N ASP A 6 -0.67 20.05 -2.21
CA ASP A 6 -1.34 18.76 -2.30
C ASP A 6 -0.46 17.70 -2.97
N THR A 7 0.37 18.09 -3.95
CA THR A 7 1.28 17.16 -4.63
C THR A 7 2.61 16.99 -3.94
N TYR A 8 3.00 17.88 -3.02
CA TYR A 8 4.26 17.76 -2.30
C TYR A 8 4.30 16.51 -1.42
N SER A 9 5.23 15.61 -1.72
CA SER A 9 5.51 14.45 -0.89
C SER A 9 6.70 14.75 0.02
N SER A 10 6.45 14.85 1.33
CA SER A 10 7.51 15.04 2.32
C SER A 10 8.57 13.93 2.25
N TYR A 11 8.16 12.70 1.94
CA TYR A 11 9.07 11.55 1.81
C TYR A 11 9.99 11.65 0.58
N LYS A 12 9.53 12.22 -0.54
CA LYS A 12 10.32 12.36 -1.78
C LYS A 12 10.94 13.75 -1.94
N HIS A 13 10.66 14.68 -1.02
CA HIS A 13 11.09 16.08 -1.03
C HIS A 13 10.78 16.81 -2.36
N ARG A 14 9.67 16.47 -3.01
CA ARG A 14 9.24 17.06 -4.28
C ARG A 14 7.76 16.83 -4.53
N ASN A 15 7.20 17.55 -5.49
CA ASN A 15 5.85 17.30 -5.98
C ASN A 15 5.80 15.96 -6.73
N THR A 16 4.91 15.07 -6.31
CA THR A 16 4.70 13.76 -6.94
C THR A 16 3.22 13.47 -7.13
N TRP A 17 2.96 12.52 -8.02
CA TRP A 17 1.71 11.81 -8.10
C TRP A 17 1.94 10.36 -7.66
N LYS A 18 0.93 9.77 -7.02
CA LYS A 18 0.91 8.37 -6.58
C LYS A 18 -0.11 7.60 -7.40
N VAL A 19 0.19 6.34 -7.63
CA VAL A 19 -0.73 5.35 -8.20
C VAL A 19 -0.61 4.07 -7.38
N LEU A 20 -1.74 3.40 -7.13
CA LEU A 20 -1.77 2.08 -6.53
C LEU A 20 -1.90 1.05 -7.64
N ILE A 21 -0.98 0.08 -7.64
CA ILE A 21 -0.92 -1.01 -8.62
C ILE A 21 -1.03 -2.32 -7.84
N GLY A 22 -2.00 -3.16 -8.22
CA GLY A 22 -2.11 -4.54 -7.78
C GLY A 22 -1.44 -5.45 -8.80
N ILE A 23 -0.59 -6.37 -8.34
CA ILE A 23 0.16 -7.30 -9.19
C ILE A 23 -0.08 -8.71 -8.64
N ALA A 24 -0.50 -9.63 -9.51
CA ALA A 24 -0.63 -11.03 -9.19
C ALA A 24 0.75 -11.70 -8.99
N PRO A 25 0.84 -12.84 -8.28
CA PRO A 25 2.13 -13.51 -8.05
C PRO A 25 2.90 -13.90 -9.32
N ASN A 26 2.21 -14.02 -10.46
CA ASN A 26 2.81 -14.29 -11.77
C ASN A 26 3.29 -13.02 -12.51
N GLY A 27 3.24 -11.85 -11.87
CA GLY A 27 3.68 -10.58 -12.44
C GLY A 27 2.63 -9.83 -13.27
N VAL A 28 1.42 -10.38 -13.45
CA VAL A 28 0.35 -9.70 -14.19
C VAL A 28 -0.22 -8.56 -13.36
N VAL A 29 -0.35 -7.38 -13.96
CA VAL A 29 -1.04 -6.24 -13.35
C VAL A 29 -2.54 -6.52 -13.34
N THR A 30 -3.13 -6.61 -12.15
CA THR A 30 -4.56 -6.90 -11.95
C THR A 30 -5.38 -5.67 -11.61
N PHE A 31 -4.73 -4.61 -11.13
CA PHE A 31 -5.38 -3.39 -10.70
C PHE A 31 -4.49 -2.17 -10.92
N VAL A 32 -5.09 -1.06 -11.38
CA VAL A 32 -4.45 0.25 -11.46
C VAL A 32 -5.45 1.30 -10.99
N SER A 33 -5.11 2.07 -9.97
CA SER A 33 -5.96 3.16 -9.48
C SER A 33 -5.87 4.41 -10.37
N SER A 34 -6.80 5.35 -10.18
CA SER A 34 -6.57 6.73 -10.61
C SER A 34 -5.33 7.34 -9.93
N LEU A 35 -4.81 8.44 -10.48
CA LEU A 35 -3.72 9.19 -9.87
C LEU A 35 -4.17 9.96 -8.62
N PHE A 36 -3.29 10.01 -7.62
CA PHE A 36 -3.50 10.76 -6.38
C PHE A 36 -2.36 11.76 -6.14
N PRO A 37 -2.63 12.90 -5.50
CA PRO A 37 -1.58 13.83 -5.10
C PRO A 37 -0.57 13.15 -4.14
N GLY A 38 0.70 13.52 -4.25
CA GLY A 38 1.83 12.94 -3.50
C GLY A 38 1.73 13.00 -1.98
N SER A 39 0.93 13.94 -1.44
CA SER A 39 0.65 14.04 0.00
C SER A 39 -0.40 13.04 0.50
N THR A 40 -1.13 12.36 -0.41
CA THR A 40 -2.19 11.41 -0.04
C THR A 40 -1.59 10.19 0.65
N SER A 41 -2.19 9.77 1.77
CA SER A 41 -1.74 8.57 2.49
C SER A 41 -2.13 7.30 1.74
N ASP A 42 -1.31 6.26 1.87
CA ASP A 42 -1.50 5.01 1.12
C ASP A 42 -2.78 4.28 1.58
N LYS A 43 -3.14 4.43 2.85
CA LYS A 43 -4.42 3.97 3.40
C LYS A 43 -5.62 4.63 2.73
N VAL A 44 -5.59 5.94 2.49
CA VAL A 44 -6.67 6.67 1.79
C VAL A 44 -6.77 6.24 0.33
N ILE A 45 -5.64 5.99 -0.32
CA ILE A 45 -5.60 5.47 -1.70
C ILE A 45 -6.24 4.08 -1.75
N THR A 46 -5.93 3.21 -0.77
CA THR A 46 -6.45 1.84 -0.69
C THR A 46 -7.94 1.79 -0.33
N LEU A 47 -8.40 2.71 0.52
CA LEU A 47 -9.82 2.86 0.88
C LEU A 47 -10.72 3.19 -0.33
N LYS A 48 -10.16 3.67 -1.44
CA LYS A 48 -10.95 3.80 -2.67
C LYS A 48 -11.31 2.40 -3.16
N ARG A 49 -12.59 2.09 -2.95
CA ARG A 49 -13.29 0.80 -3.04
C ARG A 49 -12.86 -0.19 -4.11
N ALA A 50 -12.34 0.27 -5.25
CA ALA A 50 -12.08 -0.58 -6.41
C ALA A 50 -11.10 -1.75 -6.16
N LEU A 51 -10.09 -1.61 -5.28
CA LEU A 51 -9.24 -2.74 -4.90
C LEU A 51 -9.93 -3.64 -3.87
N ILE A 52 -10.54 -3.05 -2.84
CA ILE A 52 -11.15 -3.80 -1.73
C ILE A 52 -12.31 -4.67 -2.21
N GLU A 53 -13.08 -4.18 -3.19
CA GLU A 53 -14.21 -4.90 -3.80
C GLU A 53 -13.77 -6.10 -4.65
N GLN A 54 -12.50 -6.18 -5.06
CA GLN A 54 -11.95 -7.32 -5.81
C GLN A 54 -11.43 -8.45 -4.91
N LEU A 55 -11.17 -8.16 -3.64
CA LEU A 55 -10.60 -9.12 -2.70
C LEU A 55 -11.67 -10.07 -2.17
N VAL A 56 -11.32 -11.35 -2.10
CA VAL A 56 -12.19 -12.42 -1.61
C VAL A 56 -11.58 -13.12 -0.40
N GLN A 57 -12.41 -13.83 0.35
CA GLN A 57 -11.96 -14.62 1.48
C GLN A 57 -10.87 -15.61 1.05
N GLY A 58 -9.75 -15.61 1.79
CA GLY A 58 -8.58 -16.44 1.50
C GLY A 58 -7.45 -15.70 0.78
N ASP A 59 -7.68 -14.50 0.26
CA ASP A 59 -6.63 -13.72 -0.39
C ASP A 59 -5.54 -13.28 0.60
N LEU A 60 -4.30 -13.26 0.09
CA LEU A 60 -3.14 -12.74 0.79
C LEU A 60 -2.56 -11.55 0.02
N ILE A 61 -2.52 -10.39 0.67
CA ILE A 61 -1.86 -9.20 0.14
C ILE A 61 -0.45 -9.13 0.71
N LEU A 62 0.53 -8.93 -0.18
CA LEU A 62 1.88 -8.53 0.17
C LEU A 62 2.00 -7.02 -0.08
N ALA A 63 2.41 -6.26 0.93
CA ALA A 63 2.59 -4.82 0.79
C ALA A 63 3.83 -4.33 1.53
N ASP A 64 4.31 -3.15 1.16
CA ASP A 64 5.44 -2.53 1.86
C ASP A 64 5.11 -2.23 3.32
N LYS A 65 6.12 -2.17 4.17
CA LYS A 65 5.99 -2.02 5.62
C LYS A 65 5.13 -0.82 6.06
N GLY A 66 5.11 0.26 5.28
CA GLY A 66 4.29 1.45 5.54
C GLY A 66 2.80 1.30 5.20
N PHE A 67 2.38 0.19 4.59
CA PHE A 67 1.03 -0.03 4.10
C PHE A 67 0.08 -0.53 5.20
N LEU A 68 -0.17 0.33 6.18
CA LEU A 68 -1.01 0.05 7.36
C LEU A 68 -2.51 0.03 7.00
N ILE A 69 -2.94 -1.01 6.27
CA ILE A 69 -4.31 -1.16 5.74
C ILE A 69 -5.10 -2.29 6.40
N ARG A 70 -4.56 -2.95 7.44
CA ARG A 70 -5.21 -4.12 8.06
C ARG A 70 -6.64 -3.85 8.51
N ASP A 71 -6.91 -2.66 9.02
CA ASP A 71 -8.21 -2.29 9.58
C ASP A 71 -9.28 -2.00 8.52
N ILE A 72 -8.90 -1.90 7.25
CA ILE A 72 -9.82 -1.61 6.14
C ILE A 72 -10.03 -2.81 5.21
N LEU A 73 -9.39 -3.95 5.48
CA LEU A 73 -9.51 -5.15 4.65
C LEU A 73 -10.82 -5.91 4.94
N PRO A 74 -11.38 -6.61 3.94
CA PRO A 74 -12.55 -7.46 4.14
C PRO A 74 -12.25 -8.61 5.12
N PRO A 75 -13.27 -9.12 5.83
CA PRO A 75 -13.12 -10.33 6.63
C PRO A 75 -12.56 -11.50 5.81
N GLY A 76 -11.56 -12.20 6.34
CA GLY A 76 -10.95 -13.36 5.69
C GLY A 76 -9.86 -13.04 4.67
N VAL A 77 -9.51 -11.77 4.47
CA VAL A 77 -8.32 -11.35 3.72
C VAL A 77 -7.15 -11.14 4.67
N SER A 78 -5.97 -11.63 4.28
CA SER A 78 -4.74 -11.52 5.06
C SER A 78 -3.79 -10.47 4.49
N LEU A 79 -3.03 -9.81 5.37
CA LEU A 79 -1.99 -8.85 4.99
C LEU A 79 -0.65 -9.26 5.59
N ASN A 80 0.30 -9.59 4.72
CA ASN A 80 1.70 -9.78 5.09
C ASN A 80 2.47 -8.49 4.80
N LEU A 81 3.10 -7.97 5.85
CA LEU A 81 3.99 -6.82 5.81
C LEU A 81 5.37 -7.28 6.26
N PRO A 82 6.46 -6.73 5.67
CA PRO A 82 7.79 -6.91 6.20
C PRO A 82 7.87 -6.51 7.68
N PRO A 83 8.70 -7.20 8.48
CA PRO A 83 8.83 -6.94 9.91
C PRO A 83 9.23 -5.49 10.23
N PHE A 84 8.77 -5.02 11.39
CA PHE A 84 9.27 -3.78 11.97
C PHE A 84 10.69 -3.98 12.51
N LEU A 85 11.52 -2.96 12.30
CA LEU A 85 12.96 -3.04 12.55
C LEU A 85 13.12 -2.42 13.92
N ASP A 86 12.96 -3.28 14.93
CA ASP A 86 12.94 -2.87 16.34
C ASP A 86 14.32 -3.07 17.00
N THR A 87 15.21 -3.79 16.30
CA THR A 87 16.63 -4.01 16.61
C THR A 87 17.49 -3.58 15.42
N PRO A 88 18.80 -3.30 15.59
CA PRO A 88 19.66 -2.80 14.50
C PRO A 88 19.69 -3.68 13.25
N GLN A 89 19.37 -4.96 13.38
CA GLN A 89 19.29 -5.93 12.29
C GLN A 89 18.12 -6.89 12.54
N PHE A 90 17.47 -7.34 11.46
CA PHE A 90 16.48 -8.40 11.52
C PHE A 90 17.10 -9.74 11.93
N THR A 91 16.38 -10.53 12.71
CA THR A 91 16.78 -11.90 13.00
C THR A 91 16.57 -12.78 11.75
N PRO A 92 17.27 -13.91 11.62
CA PRO A 92 17.04 -14.84 10.51
C PRO A 92 15.57 -15.27 10.39
N GLN A 93 14.85 -15.42 11.50
CA GLN A 93 13.43 -15.78 11.53
C GLN A 93 12.50 -14.67 11.04
N GLN A 94 12.94 -13.41 11.06
CA GLN A 94 12.17 -12.27 10.57
C GLN A 94 12.33 -12.08 9.05
N VAL A 95 13.38 -12.65 8.45
CA VAL A 95 13.67 -12.54 7.01
C VAL A 95 13.15 -13.75 6.22
N LEU A 96 12.86 -14.86 6.90
CA LEU A 96 12.25 -16.09 6.35
C LEU A 96 10.73 -15.97 6.25
#